data_AF-A0ABC9BJB7-F1
#
_entry.id   AF-A0ABC9BJB7-F1
#
_cell.length_a   1.000
_cell.length_b   1.000
_cell.length_c   1.000
_cell.angle_alpha   90.00
_cell.angle_beta   90.00
_cell.angle_gamma   90.00
#
_symmetry.space_group_name_H-M   'P 1'
#
loop_
_entity.id
_entity.type
_entity.pdbx_description
1 polymer ?
#
loop_
_entity_poly.entity_id
_entity_poly.type
_entity_poly.pdbx_seq_one_letter_code
_entity_poly.pdbx_strand_id
1 'polypeptide(L)'
;MDPDTEVDVDMSPFLIRYKSGRVRRLISSHRVAAGADATTGVTSKDVSIDGADGLAARLFVPTDVLGTSTRLPLLVFFHGGAFALHSAFSGAHSRLLNALVSASRVVAVSVEYRLAPEHPVPAAYDDAWAALIWAVASCAAVTGNEPWLCAHGDVARLFVAGDSAGANMAHQVALRAGRCGGDSGLPGGARIEGVALLHPYFRGRELVPSEGTDPRSPERQLAERWWAFVCAGRYGFDHPFIDPLAMPAAEWAALGCRRVLVTVAELDTMSDRGRRYVEALRGGGAWKGEEALLYETRGEGHVFFLRKSNGRDTAKEEMIAAVASFFMASSSSAEARLGRTYARSLRCDAKL
;
A
#
# COMPACT_ATOMS: atom_id res chain seq x y z
N MET A 1 -26.80 11.47 -31.07
CA MET A 1 -25.46 11.97 -30.69
C MET A 1 -24.62 10.76 -30.31
N ASP A 2 -23.30 10.84 -30.48
CA ASP A 2 -22.39 9.72 -30.25
C ASP A 2 -22.04 9.60 -28.75
N PRO A 3 -22.48 8.54 -28.05
CA PRO A 3 -22.23 8.38 -26.62
C PRO A 3 -20.74 8.28 -26.25
N ASP A 4 -19.85 7.99 -27.20
CA ASP A 4 -18.40 7.99 -26.97
C ASP A 4 -17.78 9.40 -26.89
N THR A 5 -18.51 10.42 -27.31
CA THR A 5 -18.08 11.82 -27.26
C THR A 5 -18.77 12.62 -26.16
N GLU A 6 -19.90 12.12 -25.65
CA GLU A 6 -20.66 12.76 -24.59
C GLU A 6 -20.09 12.41 -23.20
N VAL A 7 -19.69 13.43 -22.44
CA VAL A 7 -19.20 13.27 -21.07
C VAL A 7 -20.36 12.90 -20.13
N ASP A 8 -20.14 11.87 -19.31
CA ASP A 8 -21.02 11.46 -18.23
C ASP A 8 -20.49 11.96 -16.88
N VAL A 9 -19.21 11.70 -16.59
CA VAL A 9 -18.54 12.16 -15.37
C VAL A 9 -17.21 12.80 -15.73
N ASP A 10 -16.99 14.03 -15.24
CA ASP A 10 -15.72 14.72 -15.35
C ASP A 10 -15.07 14.83 -13.96
N MET A 11 -13.92 14.17 -13.80
CA MET A 11 -13.06 14.27 -12.62
C MET A 11 -11.70 14.82 -13.02
N SER A 12 -11.65 15.79 -13.92
CA SER A 12 -10.40 16.43 -14.33
C SER A 12 -9.66 17.04 -13.13
N PRO A 13 -8.31 16.97 -13.11
CA PRO A 13 -7.43 16.50 -14.17
C PRO A 13 -7.16 14.98 -14.16
N PHE A 14 -7.93 14.18 -13.44
CA PHE A 14 -7.63 12.75 -13.20
C PHE A 14 -8.14 11.83 -14.31
N LEU A 15 -9.46 11.86 -14.56
CA LEU A 15 -10.11 11.03 -15.57
C LEU A 15 -11.45 11.63 -16.01
N ILE A 16 -11.94 11.13 -17.13
CA ILE A 16 -13.28 11.42 -17.67
C ILE A 16 -13.94 10.09 -18.04
N ARG A 17 -15.21 9.92 -17.65
CA ARG A 17 -16.08 8.82 -18.13
C ARG A 17 -17.09 9.38 -19.11
N TYR A 18 -17.25 8.71 -20.24
CA TYR A 18 -18.23 9.07 -21.28
C TYR A 18 -19.52 8.26 -21.09
N LYS A 19 -20.62 8.70 -21.70
CA LYS A 19 -21.93 8.03 -21.61
C LYS A 19 -21.92 6.60 -22.17
N SER A 20 -20.97 6.29 -23.05
CA SER A 20 -20.71 4.91 -23.53
C SER A 20 -20.13 3.97 -22.46
N GLY A 21 -19.69 4.50 -21.31
CA GLY A 21 -18.92 3.77 -20.30
C GLY A 21 -17.41 3.82 -20.52
N ARG A 22 -16.94 4.33 -21.67
CA ARG A 22 -15.50 4.51 -21.94
C ARG A 22 -14.88 5.44 -20.90
N VAL A 23 -13.70 5.07 -20.40
CA VAL A 23 -12.94 5.86 -19.43
C VAL A 23 -11.65 6.36 -20.08
N ARG A 24 -11.43 7.68 -20.04
CA ARG A 24 -10.17 8.31 -20.41
C ARG A 24 -9.45 8.77 -19.14
N ARG A 25 -8.40 8.04 -18.74
CA ARG A 25 -7.49 8.42 -17.66
C ARG A 25 -6.53 9.49 -18.18
N LEU A 26 -6.62 10.69 -17.62
CA LEU A 26 -5.83 11.86 -18.03
C LEU A 26 -4.46 11.87 -17.36
N ILE A 27 -4.38 11.36 -16.12
CA ILE A 27 -3.11 11.03 -15.47
C ILE A 27 -2.74 9.61 -15.89
N SER A 28 -1.89 9.51 -16.91
CA SER A 28 -1.35 8.23 -17.34
C SER A 28 -0.10 7.87 -16.54
N SER A 29 0.06 6.57 -16.29
CA SER A 29 1.32 6.04 -15.78
C SER A 29 2.06 5.42 -16.93
N HIS A 30 3.21 6.01 -17.29
CA HIS A 30 4.09 5.42 -18.30
C HIS A 30 4.52 4.02 -17.81
N ARG A 31 4.00 2.99 -18.49
CA ARG A 31 4.40 1.61 -18.25
C ARG A 31 5.84 1.41 -18.71
N VAL A 32 6.62 0.70 -17.92
CA VAL A 32 8.01 0.35 -18.26
C VAL A 32 8.14 -1.16 -18.30
N ALA A 33 8.99 -1.67 -19.18
CA ALA A 33 9.29 -3.09 -19.23
C ALA A 33 9.92 -3.56 -17.92
N ALA A 34 9.65 -4.80 -17.52
CA ALA A 34 10.39 -5.46 -16.47
C ALA A 34 11.83 -5.76 -16.96
N GLY A 35 12.76 -5.90 -16.03
CA GLY A 35 14.15 -6.20 -16.35
C GLY A 35 15.11 -5.95 -15.18
N ALA A 36 16.40 -6.05 -15.47
CA ALA A 36 17.46 -5.77 -14.52
C ALA A 36 17.73 -4.26 -14.41
N ASP A 37 17.79 -3.76 -13.18
CA ASP A 37 18.22 -2.42 -12.84
C ASP A 37 19.60 -2.50 -12.17
N ALA A 38 20.64 -2.13 -12.93
CA ALA A 38 22.02 -2.17 -12.45
C ALA A 38 22.30 -1.17 -11.32
N THR A 39 21.54 -0.08 -11.21
CA THR A 39 21.74 0.93 -10.17
C THR A 39 21.29 0.42 -8.80
N THR A 40 20.20 -0.33 -8.76
CA THR A 40 19.63 -0.85 -7.50
C THR A 40 20.00 -2.31 -7.23
N GLY A 41 20.54 -3.01 -8.23
CA GLY A 41 20.87 -4.43 -8.13
C GLY A 41 19.62 -5.30 -8.03
N VAL A 42 18.51 -4.88 -8.64
CA VAL A 42 17.21 -5.55 -8.60
C VAL A 42 16.82 -6.01 -10.00
N THR A 43 16.33 -7.24 -10.11
CA THR A 43 15.76 -7.77 -11.35
C THR A 43 14.25 -7.95 -11.16
N SER A 44 13.49 -7.57 -12.18
CA SER A 44 12.03 -7.71 -12.20
C SER A 44 11.52 -8.54 -13.37
N LYS A 45 10.35 -9.16 -13.20
CA LYS A 45 9.60 -9.81 -14.27
C LYS A 45 8.10 -9.69 -14.06
N ASP A 46 7.34 -9.70 -15.14
CA ASP A 46 5.88 -9.68 -15.11
C ASP A 46 5.33 -11.10 -15.13
N VAL A 47 4.28 -11.37 -14.35
CA VAL A 47 3.62 -12.66 -14.25
C VAL A 47 2.10 -12.49 -14.25
N SER A 48 1.40 -13.46 -14.84
CA SER A 48 -0.06 -13.58 -14.70
C SER A 48 -0.37 -14.42 -13.46
N ILE A 49 -1.27 -13.92 -12.62
CA ILE A 49 -1.77 -14.61 -11.42
C ILE A 49 -3.05 -15.37 -11.78
N ASP A 50 -3.98 -14.68 -12.44
CA ASP A 50 -5.19 -15.27 -12.99
C ASP A 50 -5.44 -14.69 -14.40
N GLY A 51 -5.30 -15.55 -15.40
CA GLY A 51 -5.47 -15.17 -16.81
C GLY A 51 -6.91 -14.88 -17.20
N ALA A 52 -7.91 -15.35 -16.44
CA ALA A 52 -9.33 -15.12 -16.75
C ALA A 52 -9.79 -13.72 -16.31
N ASP A 53 -9.31 -13.26 -15.17
CA ASP A 53 -9.70 -11.98 -14.56
C ASP A 53 -8.70 -10.84 -14.81
N GLY A 54 -7.60 -11.12 -15.51
CA GLY A 54 -6.57 -10.12 -15.82
C GLY A 54 -5.70 -9.72 -14.63
N LEU A 55 -5.75 -10.48 -13.53
CA LEU A 55 -4.91 -10.26 -12.35
C LEU A 55 -3.47 -10.64 -12.67
N ALA A 56 -2.56 -9.70 -12.49
CA ALA A 56 -1.15 -9.86 -12.78
C ALA A 56 -0.29 -9.23 -11.68
N ALA A 57 1.01 -9.45 -11.74
CA ALA A 57 1.95 -8.78 -10.86
C ALA A 57 3.31 -8.57 -11.55
N ARG A 58 4.06 -7.60 -11.04
CA ARG A 58 5.50 -7.49 -11.26
C ARG A 58 6.23 -8.01 -10.03
N LEU A 59 7.09 -8.99 -10.24
CA LEU A 59 7.98 -9.52 -9.21
C LEU A 59 9.29 -8.74 -9.23
N PHE A 60 9.88 -8.54 -8.06
CA PHE A 60 11.18 -7.91 -7.88
C PHE A 60 12.04 -8.74 -6.93
N VAL A 61 13.28 -9.03 -7.32
CA VAL A 61 14.22 -9.87 -6.57
C VAL A 61 15.62 -9.25 -6.62
N PRO A 62 16.39 -9.23 -5.52
CA PRO A 62 17.80 -8.86 -5.58
C PRO A 62 18.57 -9.75 -6.56
N THR A 63 19.27 -9.14 -7.51
CA THR A 63 19.91 -9.87 -8.62
C THR A 63 20.94 -10.88 -8.13
N ASP A 64 21.64 -10.58 -7.04
CA ASP A 64 22.66 -11.43 -6.43
C ASP A 64 22.13 -12.73 -5.81
N VAL A 65 20.82 -12.84 -5.55
CA VAL A 65 20.22 -14.09 -5.04
C VAL A 65 19.75 -15.02 -6.15
N LEU A 66 19.62 -14.55 -7.40
CA LEU A 66 19.20 -15.38 -8.52
C LEU A 66 20.23 -16.49 -8.76
N GLY A 67 19.75 -17.74 -8.82
CA GLY A 67 20.61 -18.93 -8.93
C GLY A 67 21.16 -19.45 -7.60
N THR A 68 20.79 -18.83 -6.47
CA THR A 68 21.07 -19.34 -5.12
C THR A 68 19.82 -19.95 -4.48
N SER A 69 19.94 -20.51 -3.29
CA SER A 69 18.80 -20.98 -2.46
C SER A 69 18.44 -19.98 -1.33
N THR A 70 18.90 -18.73 -1.44
CA THR A 70 18.66 -17.71 -0.40
C THR A 70 17.18 -17.34 -0.35
N ARG A 71 16.58 -17.49 0.83
CA ARG A 71 15.20 -17.09 1.16
C ARG A 71 15.19 -15.72 1.84
N LEU A 72 14.36 -14.81 1.37
CA LEU A 72 14.20 -13.43 1.81
C LEU A 72 12.74 -13.15 2.20
N PRO A 73 12.47 -12.17 3.09
CA PRO A 73 11.10 -11.81 3.42
C PRO A 73 10.24 -11.56 2.17
N LEU A 74 8.99 -11.98 2.21
CA LEU A 74 8.03 -11.75 1.14
C LEU A 74 7.30 -10.44 1.38
N LEU A 75 7.27 -9.55 0.39
CA LEU A 75 6.50 -8.31 0.40
C LEU A 75 5.42 -8.37 -0.68
N VAL A 76 4.15 -8.30 -0.30
CA VAL A 76 3.05 -8.06 -1.26
C VAL A 76 2.70 -6.58 -1.23
N PHE A 77 2.81 -5.90 -2.37
CA PHE A 77 2.65 -4.46 -2.50
C PHE A 77 1.48 -4.09 -3.41
N PHE A 78 0.64 -3.16 -2.97
CA PHE A 78 -0.46 -2.60 -3.74
C PHE A 78 -0.18 -1.14 -4.06
N HIS A 79 -0.25 -0.76 -5.34
CA HIS A 79 -0.02 0.62 -5.77
C HIS A 79 -1.17 1.55 -5.41
N GLY A 80 -0.89 2.83 -5.21
CA GLY A 80 -1.87 3.89 -5.02
C GLY A 80 -2.62 4.28 -6.30
N GLY A 81 -3.30 5.43 -6.27
CA GLY A 81 -4.11 5.92 -7.40
C GLY A 81 -5.61 5.94 -7.15
N ALA A 82 -6.00 5.99 -5.87
CA ALA A 82 -7.39 6.15 -5.46
C ALA A 82 -8.35 5.15 -6.15
N PHE A 83 -7.90 3.89 -6.27
CA PHE A 83 -8.60 2.75 -6.91
C PHE A 83 -8.88 2.87 -8.42
N ALA A 84 -8.51 3.98 -9.07
CA ALA A 84 -8.86 4.25 -10.47
C ALA A 84 -7.68 4.63 -11.35
N LEU A 85 -6.49 4.83 -10.78
CA LEU A 85 -5.29 5.31 -11.47
C LEU A 85 -4.08 4.41 -11.17
N HIS A 86 -3.01 4.65 -11.92
CA HIS A 86 -1.72 3.97 -11.82
C HIS A 86 -1.75 2.48 -12.20
N SER A 87 -0.60 1.82 -12.02
CA SER A 87 -0.33 0.44 -12.44
C SER A 87 0.95 -0.05 -11.74
N ALA A 88 1.00 -1.32 -11.40
CA ALA A 88 2.19 -2.02 -10.92
C ALA A 88 3.34 -1.96 -11.93
N PHE A 89 3.02 -1.82 -13.23
CA PHE A 89 4.00 -1.74 -14.33
C PHE A 89 4.49 -0.30 -14.58
N SER A 90 4.05 0.67 -13.80
CA SER A 90 4.46 2.06 -13.96
C SER A 90 5.92 2.29 -13.57
N GLY A 91 6.58 3.24 -14.24
CA GLY A 91 7.96 3.61 -13.91
C GLY A 91 8.12 4.17 -12.49
N ALA A 92 7.12 4.90 -11.98
CA ALA A 92 7.16 5.46 -10.63
C ALA A 92 7.15 4.36 -9.55
N HIS A 93 6.23 3.40 -9.64
CA HIS A 93 6.17 2.29 -8.70
C HIS A 93 7.34 1.32 -8.90
N SER A 94 7.80 1.09 -10.13
CA SER A 94 9.00 0.27 -10.38
C SER A 94 10.23 0.86 -9.67
N ARG A 95 10.42 2.19 -9.70
CA ARG A 95 11.50 2.86 -8.96
C ARG A 95 11.37 2.73 -7.44
N LEU A 96 10.16 2.90 -6.91
CA LEU A 96 9.90 2.72 -5.47
C LEU A 96 10.24 1.29 -5.03
N LEU A 97 9.75 0.29 -5.77
CA LEU A 97 9.96 -1.12 -5.44
C LEU A 97 11.42 -1.54 -5.61
N ASN A 98 12.13 -1.05 -6.65
CA ASN A 98 13.57 -1.26 -6.77
C ASN A 98 14.32 -0.71 -5.55
N ALA A 99 13.99 0.50 -5.09
CA ALA A 99 14.64 1.10 -3.93
C ALA A 99 14.34 0.34 -2.63
N LEU A 100 13.07 -0.05 -2.41
CA LEU A 100 12.68 -0.84 -1.24
C LEU A 100 13.33 -2.22 -1.24
N VAL A 101 13.28 -2.95 -2.36
CA VAL A 101 13.90 -4.29 -2.49
C VAL A 101 15.41 -4.23 -2.26
N SER A 102 16.08 -3.25 -2.85
CA SER A 102 17.52 -3.03 -2.64
C SER A 102 17.85 -2.73 -1.17
N ALA A 103 17.10 -1.83 -0.53
CA ALA A 103 17.37 -1.39 0.84
C ALA A 103 16.98 -2.40 1.93
N SER A 104 15.95 -3.22 1.69
CA SER A 104 15.38 -4.13 2.70
C SER A 104 15.64 -5.61 2.43
N ARG A 105 16.18 -5.94 1.25
CA ARG A 105 16.46 -7.31 0.80
C ARG A 105 15.24 -8.22 0.92
N VAL A 106 14.14 -7.81 0.32
CA VAL A 106 12.89 -8.59 0.23
C VAL A 106 12.64 -9.09 -1.19
N VAL A 107 11.84 -10.14 -1.34
CA VAL A 107 11.20 -10.48 -2.62
C VAL A 107 9.86 -9.77 -2.66
N ALA A 108 9.63 -8.91 -3.65
CA ALA A 108 8.40 -8.12 -3.74
C ALA A 108 7.48 -8.57 -4.88
N VAL A 109 6.18 -8.55 -4.60
CA VAL A 109 5.07 -8.80 -5.53
C VAL A 109 4.27 -7.51 -5.64
N SER A 110 4.46 -6.74 -6.70
CA SER A 110 3.68 -5.53 -6.99
C SER A 110 2.45 -5.90 -7.81
N VAL A 111 1.27 -5.79 -7.23
CA VAL A 111 0.03 -6.34 -7.80
C VAL A 111 -0.63 -5.37 -8.77
N GLU A 112 -0.91 -5.82 -9.98
CA GLU A 112 -1.74 -5.15 -10.97
C GLU A 112 -3.20 -5.57 -10.77
N TYR A 113 -3.91 -4.82 -9.93
CA TYR A 113 -5.32 -5.07 -9.60
C TYR A 113 -6.25 -4.30 -10.55
N ARG A 114 -7.51 -4.74 -10.64
CA ARG A 114 -8.53 -4.10 -11.50
C ARG A 114 -8.95 -2.74 -10.95
N LEU A 115 -9.12 -1.79 -11.86
CA LEU A 115 -9.42 -0.39 -11.52
C LEU A 115 -10.90 -0.07 -11.67
N ALA A 116 -11.37 0.86 -10.84
CA ALA A 116 -12.62 1.55 -11.03
C ALA A 116 -12.52 2.60 -12.17
N PRO A 117 -13.64 2.95 -12.81
CA PRO A 117 -15.00 2.46 -12.59
C PRO A 117 -15.35 1.15 -13.31
N GLU A 118 -14.47 0.61 -14.17
CA GLU A 118 -14.71 -0.65 -14.89
C GLU A 118 -14.94 -1.81 -13.91
N HIS A 119 -14.22 -1.80 -12.79
CA HIS A 119 -14.36 -2.74 -11.69
C HIS A 119 -14.44 -1.98 -10.35
N PRO A 120 -15.64 -1.53 -9.93
CA PRO A 120 -15.80 -0.74 -8.71
C PRO A 120 -15.40 -1.53 -7.45
N VAL A 121 -14.97 -0.82 -6.41
CA VAL A 121 -14.74 -1.38 -5.06
C VAL A 121 -15.97 -2.19 -4.64
N PRO A 122 -15.86 -3.48 -4.27
CA PRO A 122 -14.68 -4.11 -3.67
C PRO A 122 -13.79 -4.95 -4.59
N ALA A 123 -13.92 -4.88 -5.92
CA ALA A 123 -13.13 -5.75 -6.83
C ALA A 123 -11.62 -5.69 -6.58
N ALA A 124 -11.07 -4.50 -6.34
CA ALA A 124 -9.66 -4.33 -5.97
C ALA A 124 -9.27 -5.07 -4.67
N TYR A 125 -10.17 -5.14 -3.67
CA TYR A 125 -9.91 -5.89 -2.43
C TYR A 125 -9.92 -7.39 -2.66
N ASP A 126 -10.79 -7.89 -3.54
CA ASP A 126 -10.81 -9.30 -3.92
C ASP A 126 -9.55 -9.68 -4.70
N ASP A 127 -9.10 -8.83 -5.61
CA ASP A 127 -7.83 -8.99 -6.34
C ASP A 127 -6.63 -8.99 -5.39
N ALA A 128 -6.62 -8.06 -4.42
CA ALA A 128 -5.56 -7.98 -3.42
C ALA A 128 -5.49 -9.24 -2.55
N TRP A 129 -6.65 -9.77 -2.15
CA TRP A 129 -6.73 -11.02 -1.41
C TRP A 129 -6.26 -12.22 -2.25
N ALA A 130 -6.74 -12.33 -3.49
CA ALA A 130 -6.34 -13.40 -4.40
C ALA A 130 -4.82 -13.38 -4.65
N ALA A 131 -4.24 -12.20 -4.88
CA ALA A 131 -2.80 -12.04 -5.07
C ALA A 131 -1.98 -12.42 -3.82
N LEU A 132 -2.44 -12.07 -2.62
CA LEU A 132 -1.79 -12.49 -1.37
C LEU A 132 -1.79 -14.02 -1.25
N ILE A 133 -2.95 -14.65 -1.44
CA ILE A 133 -3.10 -16.11 -1.35
C ILE A 133 -2.22 -16.81 -2.38
N TRP A 134 -2.22 -16.32 -3.62
CA TRP A 134 -1.36 -16.82 -4.68
C TRP A 134 0.12 -16.70 -4.34
N ALA A 135 0.57 -15.55 -3.81
CA ALA A 135 1.97 -15.33 -3.47
C ALA A 135 2.44 -16.27 -2.35
N VAL A 136 1.65 -16.39 -1.28
CA VAL A 136 1.93 -17.29 -0.14
C VAL A 136 1.96 -18.75 -0.59
N ALA A 137 0.97 -19.18 -1.37
CA ALA A 137 0.92 -20.55 -1.87
C ALA A 137 2.06 -20.86 -2.87
N SER A 138 2.53 -19.84 -3.60
CA SER A 138 3.68 -19.97 -4.51
C SER A 138 4.99 -20.21 -3.77
N CYS A 139 5.18 -19.56 -2.62
CA CYS A 139 6.35 -19.81 -1.77
C CYS A 139 6.36 -21.20 -1.11
N ALA A 140 5.17 -21.76 -0.86
CA ALA A 140 4.97 -23.07 -0.24
C ALA A 140 4.93 -24.25 -1.23
N ALA A 141 5.03 -23.98 -2.54
CA ALA A 141 4.93 -24.99 -3.61
C ALA A 141 3.64 -25.84 -3.57
N VAL A 142 2.54 -25.31 -3.01
CA VAL A 142 1.28 -26.04 -2.83
C VAL A 142 0.39 -25.93 -4.07
N THR A 143 0.23 -24.71 -4.62
CA THR A 143 -0.66 -24.46 -5.77
C THR A 143 -0.07 -23.53 -6.83
N GLY A 144 0.96 -22.73 -6.50
CA GLY A 144 1.61 -21.79 -7.41
C GLY A 144 3.04 -22.20 -7.72
N ASN A 145 3.34 -22.52 -8.98
CA ASN A 145 4.71 -22.82 -9.41
C ASN A 145 5.40 -21.55 -9.94
N GLU A 146 5.35 -20.44 -9.20
CA GLU A 146 6.15 -19.27 -9.54
C GLU A 146 7.59 -19.49 -9.03
N PRO A 147 8.58 -19.70 -9.91
CA PRO A 147 9.89 -20.20 -9.48
C PRO A 147 10.67 -19.22 -8.61
N TRP A 148 10.50 -17.90 -8.77
CA TRP A 148 11.20 -16.93 -7.94
C TRP A 148 10.61 -16.88 -6.53
N LEU A 149 9.28 -16.92 -6.41
CA LEU A 149 8.62 -16.98 -5.11
C LEU A 149 8.92 -18.30 -4.38
N CYS A 150 8.91 -19.43 -5.08
CA CYS A 150 9.25 -20.74 -4.53
C CYS A 150 10.72 -20.81 -4.07
N ALA A 151 11.66 -20.29 -4.86
CA ALA A 151 13.08 -20.34 -4.53
C ALA A 151 13.50 -19.31 -3.46
N HIS A 152 12.90 -18.11 -3.47
CA HIS A 152 13.43 -16.97 -2.73
C HIS A 152 12.47 -16.33 -1.73
N GLY A 153 11.17 -16.62 -1.76
CA GLY A 153 10.22 -16.00 -0.83
C GLY A 153 10.12 -16.75 0.50
N ASP A 154 10.18 -16.02 1.61
CA ASP A 154 10.02 -16.53 2.98
C ASP A 154 8.71 -16.04 3.59
N VAL A 155 7.73 -16.94 3.70
CA VAL A 155 6.40 -16.64 4.25
C VAL A 155 6.36 -16.54 5.78
N ALA A 156 7.43 -16.96 6.48
CA ALA A 156 7.54 -16.70 7.92
C ALA A 156 7.78 -15.21 8.21
N ARG A 157 8.26 -14.47 7.21
CA ARG A 157 8.47 -13.01 7.24
C ARG A 157 7.66 -12.36 6.12
N LEU A 158 6.34 -12.53 6.18
CA LEU A 158 5.39 -11.99 5.22
C LEU A 158 4.98 -10.56 5.60
N PHE A 159 5.22 -9.63 4.70
CA PHE A 159 4.80 -8.24 4.80
C PHE A 159 3.78 -7.90 3.73
N VAL A 160 2.82 -7.05 4.09
CA VAL A 160 1.86 -6.46 3.16
C VAL A 160 2.03 -4.95 3.21
N ALA A 161 2.08 -4.29 2.06
CA ALA A 161 2.24 -2.86 2.01
C ALA A 161 1.51 -2.23 0.83
N GLY A 162 1.42 -0.92 0.85
CA GLY A 162 0.98 -0.15 -0.30
C GLY A 162 1.06 1.33 0.00
N ASP A 163 0.83 2.14 -1.02
CA ASP A 163 0.71 3.59 -0.89
C ASP A 163 -0.71 4.07 -1.18
N SER A 164 -1.18 5.12 -0.49
CA SER A 164 -2.50 5.71 -0.76
C SER A 164 -3.63 4.67 -0.74
N ALA A 165 -4.37 4.48 -1.84
CA ALA A 165 -5.38 3.42 -1.95
C ALA A 165 -4.80 2.01 -1.78
N GLY A 166 -3.56 1.77 -2.19
CA GLY A 166 -2.88 0.50 -1.95
C GLY A 166 -2.61 0.25 -0.46
N ALA A 167 -2.32 1.28 0.32
CA ALA A 167 -2.24 1.15 1.79
C ALA A 167 -3.62 0.81 2.39
N ASN A 168 -4.68 1.44 1.88
CA ASN A 168 -6.05 1.08 2.26
C ASN A 168 -6.33 -0.41 1.98
N MET A 169 -5.95 -0.91 0.79
CA MET A 169 -6.06 -2.32 0.43
C MET A 169 -5.22 -3.22 1.34
N ALA A 170 -3.99 -2.83 1.69
CA ALA A 170 -3.14 -3.56 2.61
C ALA A 170 -3.80 -3.75 3.99
N HIS A 171 -4.45 -2.70 4.51
CA HIS A 171 -5.26 -2.79 5.74
C HIS A 171 -6.42 -3.79 5.58
N GLN A 172 -7.22 -3.67 4.52
CA GLN A 172 -8.38 -4.56 4.30
C GLN A 172 -7.97 -6.03 4.13
N VAL A 173 -6.85 -6.28 3.45
CA VAL A 173 -6.28 -7.63 3.29
C VAL A 173 -5.81 -8.19 4.64
N ALA A 174 -5.16 -7.39 5.49
CA ALA A 174 -4.75 -7.83 6.82
C ALA A 174 -5.94 -8.12 7.74
N LEU A 175 -7.01 -7.32 7.64
CA LEU A 175 -8.26 -7.56 8.34
C LEU A 175 -8.92 -8.87 7.88
N ARG A 176 -8.99 -9.10 6.56
CA ARG A 176 -9.49 -10.36 5.99
C ARG A 176 -8.63 -11.56 6.40
N ALA A 177 -7.31 -11.40 6.46
CA ALA A 177 -6.38 -12.44 6.90
C ALA A 177 -6.67 -12.90 8.34
N GLY A 178 -6.92 -11.97 9.26
CA GLY A 178 -7.25 -12.34 10.63
C GLY A 178 -8.65 -12.96 10.76
N ARG A 179 -9.64 -12.50 9.99
CA ARG A 179 -11.00 -13.07 9.96
C ARG A 179 -11.04 -14.49 9.41
N CYS A 180 -10.42 -14.72 8.25
CA CYS A 180 -10.46 -16.01 7.58
C CYS A 180 -9.45 -17.00 8.15
N GLY A 181 -8.29 -16.51 8.59
CA GLY A 181 -7.20 -17.36 9.05
C GLY A 181 -7.34 -17.84 10.47
N GLY A 182 -7.91 -17.04 11.38
CA GLY A 182 -7.98 -17.36 12.82
C GLY A 182 -6.67 -17.94 13.35
N ASP A 183 -6.76 -19.03 14.12
CA ASP A 183 -5.58 -19.75 14.62
C ASP A 183 -4.87 -20.57 13.53
N SER A 184 -5.51 -20.89 12.41
CA SER A 184 -4.88 -21.64 11.30
C SER A 184 -3.98 -20.79 10.39
N GLY A 185 -4.15 -19.47 10.38
CA GLY A 185 -3.40 -18.56 9.51
C GLY A 185 -3.79 -18.63 8.02
N LEU A 186 -2.92 -18.09 7.18
CA LEU A 186 -2.98 -18.20 5.71
C LEU A 186 -2.50 -19.60 5.27
N PRO A 187 -2.58 -19.97 3.97
CA PRO A 187 -2.09 -21.27 3.50
C PRO A 187 -0.69 -21.61 4.02
N GLY A 188 -0.52 -22.86 4.48
CA GLY A 188 0.74 -23.31 5.09
C GLY A 188 1.01 -22.75 6.50
N GLY A 189 0.02 -22.14 7.16
CA GLY A 189 0.17 -21.57 8.50
C GLY A 189 0.83 -20.19 8.53
N ALA A 190 1.03 -19.57 7.36
CA ALA A 190 1.67 -18.25 7.25
C ALA A 190 0.85 -17.16 7.97
N ARG A 191 1.53 -16.16 8.50
CA ARG A 191 0.90 -14.99 9.14
C ARG A 191 1.57 -13.72 8.65
N ILE A 192 0.81 -12.62 8.63
CA ILE A 192 1.36 -11.32 8.26
C ILE A 192 2.19 -10.81 9.44
N GLU A 193 3.50 -10.76 9.24
CA GLU A 193 4.48 -10.25 10.20
C GLU A 193 4.33 -8.74 10.36
N GLY A 194 4.14 -8.02 9.25
CA GLY A 194 3.97 -6.56 9.30
C GLY A 194 3.14 -5.98 8.16
N VAL A 195 2.44 -4.89 8.46
CA VAL A 195 1.73 -4.08 7.48
C VAL A 195 2.34 -2.69 7.40
N ALA A 196 2.79 -2.27 6.21
CA ALA A 196 3.31 -0.92 5.98
C ALA A 196 2.33 -0.09 5.14
N LEU A 197 1.76 0.94 5.76
CA LEU A 197 0.74 1.83 5.20
C LEU A 197 1.39 3.16 4.82
N LEU A 198 1.75 3.34 3.55
CA LEU A 198 2.44 4.54 3.09
C LEU A 198 1.42 5.61 2.69
N HIS A 199 1.26 6.65 3.52
CA HIS A 199 0.27 7.72 3.31
C HIS A 199 -1.14 7.16 3.03
N PRO A 200 -1.76 6.45 3.99
CA PRO A 200 -2.97 5.69 3.71
C PRO A 200 -4.14 6.54 3.25
N TYR A 201 -4.85 6.06 2.22
CA TYR A 201 -6.10 6.67 1.74
C TYR A 201 -7.25 6.29 2.69
N PHE A 202 -7.20 6.90 3.87
CA PHE A 202 -8.28 6.88 4.84
C PHE A 202 -8.97 8.24 4.85
N ARG A 203 -10.30 8.21 4.91
CA ARG A 203 -11.17 9.37 5.03
C ARG A 203 -12.23 9.07 6.07
N GLY A 204 -13.21 9.96 6.20
CA GLY A 204 -14.35 9.75 7.08
C GLY A 204 -15.32 10.91 6.98
N ARG A 205 -16.52 10.69 7.52
CA ARG A 205 -17.60 11.69 7.47
C ARG A 205 -17.26 12.95 8.26
N GLU A 206 -16.69 12.81 9.45
CA GLU A 206 -16.28 13.96 10.29
C GLU A 206 -14.92 14.50 9.85
N LEU A 207 -14.79 15.81 9.65
CA LEU A 207 -13.50 16.41 9.27
C LEU A 207 -12.46 16.28 10.37
N VAL A 208 -11.21 16.08 9.96
CA VAL A 208 -10.02 16.21 10.83
C VAL A 208 -9.22 17.47 10.47
N PRO A 209 -8.39 18.02 11.36
CA PRO A 209 -7.70 19.29 11.11
C PRO A 209 -6.94 19.36 9.77
N SER A 210 -6.24 18.29 9.38
CA SER A 210 -5.54 18.21 8.08
C SER A 210 -6.48 18.26 6.85
N GLU A 211 -7.78 18.01 7.01
CA GLU A 211 -8.81 18.11 5.96
C GLU A 211 -9.44 19.51 5.90
N GLY A 212 -9.08 20.42 6.81
CA GLY A 212 -9.68 21.74 6.98
C GLY A 212 -10.97 21.72 7.80
N THR A 213 -11.63 22.88 7.89
CA THR A 213 -12.83 23.08 8.73
C THR A 213 -14.12 23.28 7.94
N ASP A 214 -14.03 23.52 6.62
CA ASP A 214 -15.19 23.73 5.77
C ASP A 214 -15.63 22.42 5.08
N PRO A 215 -16.78 21.82 5.46
CA PRO A 215 -17.29 20.62 4.80
C PRO A 215 -17.71 20.86 3.35
N ARG A 216 -17.80 22.13 2.91
CA ARG A 216 -18.13 22.51 1.55
C ARG A 216 -16.88 22.87 0.72
N SER A 217 -15.67 22.65 1.23
CA SER A 217 -14.45 22.90 0.47
C SER A 217 -14.45 22.09 -0.85
N PRO A 218 -13.91 22.64 -1.95
CA PRO A 218 -13.80 21.90 -3.21
C PRO A 218 -13.08 20.56 -3.07
N GLU A 219 -12.05 20.51 -2.21
CA GLU A 219 -11.27 19.31 -1.91
C GLU A 219 -12.12 18.24 -1.24
N ARG A 220 -12.93 18.61 -0.24
CA ARG A 220 -13.84 17.69 0.45
C ARG A 220 -14.90 17.14 -0.50
N GLN A 221 -15.54 18.02 -1.28
CA GLN A 221 -16.55 17.61 -2.24
C GLN A 221 -15.96 16.68 -3.31
N LEU A 222 -14.74 16.95 -3.78
CA LEU A 222 -14.04 16.05 -4.70
C LEU A 222 -13.78 14.68 -4.06
N ALA A 223 -13.32 14.63 -2.81
CA ALA A 223 -13.05 13.38 -2.12
C ALA A 223 -14.31 12.51 -1.97
N GLU A 224 -15.45 13.09 -1.58
CA GLU A 224 -16.73 12.39 -1.46
C GLU A 224 -17.24 11.91 -2.83
N ARG A 225 -17.23 12.79 -3.83
CA ARG A 225 -17.62 12.42 -5.21
C ARG A 225 -16.73 11.32 -5.77
N TRP A 226 -15.43 11.37 -5.50
CA TRP A 226 -14.47 10.36 -5.94
C TRP A 226 -14.76 9.01 -5.27
N TRP A 227 -14.98 8.98 -3.96
CA TRP A 227 -15.34 7.75 -3.26
C TRP A 227 -16.63 7.13 -3.78
N ALA A 228 -17.67 7.95 -3.95
CA ALA A 228 -18.93 7.51 -4.54
C ALA A 228 -18.72 6.96 -5.96
N PHE A 229 -17.86 7.59 -6.76
CA PHE A 229 -17.52 7.14 -8.10
C PHE A 229 -16.82 5.77 -8.11
N VAL A 230 -15.77 5.59 -7.32
CA VAL A 230 -14.99 4.33 -7.32
C VAL A 230 -15.72 3.15 -6.67
N CYS A 231 -16.73 3.44 -5.85
CA CYS A 231 -17.61 2.42 -5.25
C CYS A 231 -18.93 2.21 -5.99
N ALA A 232 -19.17 2.94 -7.09
CA ALA A 232 -20.46 2.98 -7.79
C ALA A 232 -21.64 3.30 -6.85
N GLY A 233 -21.43 4.20 -5.89
CA GLY A 233 -22.44 4.63 -4.92
C GLY A 233 -22.81 3.61 -3.84
N ARG A 234 -22.14 2.44 -3.80
CA ARG A 234 -22.50 1.34 -2.89
C ARG A 234 -22.14 1.59 -1.42
N TYR A 235 -21.12 2.40 -1.17
CA TYR A 235 -20.56 2.61 0.17
C TYR A 235 -20.51 4.10 0.51
N GLY A 236 -21.01 4.45 1.69
CA GLY A 236 -20.93 5.79 2.25
C GLY A 236 -19.50 6.20 2.61
N PHE A 237 -19.29 7.50 2.85
CA PHE A 237 -17.98 8.06 3.24
C PHE A 237 -17.60 7.80 4.71
N ASP A 238 -18.47 7.11 5.45
CA ASP A 238 -18.30 6.56 6.80
C ASP A 238 -18.16 5.03 6.79
N HIS A 239 -18.16 4.41 5.61
CA HIS A 239 -18.01 2.96 5.51
C HIS A 239 -16.59 2.54 5.94
N PRO A 240 -16.43 1.43 6.70
CA PRO A 240 -15.13 0.90 7.13
C PRO A 240 -14.07 0.70 6.04
N PHE A 241 -14.50 0.60 4.78
CA PHE A 241 -13.59 0.53 3.64
C PHE A 241 -12.76 1.79 3.45
N ILE A 242 -13.30 2.97 3.74
CA ILE A 242 -12.56 4.24 3.65
C ILE A 242 -12.29 4.85 5.02
N ASP A 243 -13.15 4.58 6.01
CA ASP A 243 -13.02 5.05 7.38
C ASP A 243 -12.78 3.89 8.35
N PRO A 244 -11.55 3.37 8.46
CA PRO A 244 -11.25 2.30 9.42
C PRO A 244 -11.49 2.72 10.88
N LEU A 245 -11.50 4.03 11.18
CA LEU A 245 -11.78 4.52 12.53
C LEU A 245 -13.27 4.38 12.90
N ALA A 246 -14.15 4.22 11.91
CA ALA A 246 -15.56 3.89 12.12
C ALA A 246 -15.79 2.39 12.41
N MET A 247 -14.75 1.54 12.33
CA MET A 247 -14.88 0.12 12.63
C MET A 247 -15.22 -0.13 14.11
N PRO A 248 -16.13 -1.08 14.40
CA PRO A 248 -16.35 -1.55 15.75
C PRO A 248 -15.07 -2.04 16.43
N ALA A 249 -14.94 -1.86 17.74
CA ALA A 249 -13.79 -2.33 18.52
C ALA A 249 -13.44 -3.81 18.28
N ALA A 250 -14.47 -4.67 18.16
CA ALA A 250 -14.28 -6.09 17.89
C ALA A 250 -13.61 -6.39 16.53
N GLU A 251 -13.77 -5.51 15.54
CA GLU A 251 -13.12 -5.68 14.22
C GLU A 251 -11.63 -5.39 14.29
N TRP A 252 -11.18 -4.48 15.15
CA TRP A 252 -9.75 -4.24 15.38
C TRP A 252 -9.02 -5.48 15.92
N ALA A 253 -9.71 -6.33 16.68
CA ALA A 253 -9.17 -7.61 17.15
C ALA A 253 -8.96 -8.64 16.04
N ALA A 254 -9.62 -8.45 14.89
CA ALA A 254 -9.46 -9.30 13.72
C ALA A 254 -8.38 -8.78 12.76
N LEU A 255 -7.71 -7.66 13.04
CA LEU A 255 -6.60 -7.18 12.23
C LEU A 255 -5.40 -8.14 12.36
N GLY A 256 -5.23 -9.00 11.36
CA GLY A 256 -4.35 -10.17 11.41
C GLY A 256 -2.89 -9.88 11.10
N CYS A 257 -2.27 -8.94 11.81
CA CYS A 257 -0.82 -8.66 11.70
C CYS A 257 -0.18 -8.41 13.05
N ARG A 258 1.13 -8.70 13.15
CA ARG A 258 1.91 -8.50 14.39
C ARG A 258 2.38 -7.05 14.54
N ARG A 259 2.79 -6.41 13.45
CA ARG A 259 3.31 -5.04 13.46
C ARG A 259 2.67 -4.18 12.39
N VAL A 260 2.58 -2.88 12.65
CA VAL A 260 2.08 -1.89 11.70
C VAL A 260 3.03 -0.70 11.66
N LEU A 261 3.43 -0.30 10.45
CA LEU A 261 4.05 1.00 10.20
C LEU A 261 3.07 1.86 9.41
N VAL A 262 2.80 3.07 9.88
CA VAL A 262 2.12 4.10 9.10
C VAL A 262 3.11 5.20 8.79
N THR A 263 3.24 5.55 7.52
CA THR A 263 3.93 6.79 7.14
C THR A 263 2.90 7.87 6.80
N VAL A 264 3.18 9.11 7.15
CA VAL A 264 2.38 10.29 6.79
C VAL A 264 3.31 11.42 6.32
N ALA A 265 2.79 12.33 5.52
CA ALA A 265 3.50 13.56 5.15
C ALA A 265 2.77 14.76 5.73
N GLU A 266 3.50 15.74 6.25
CA GLU A 266 2.95 16.87 7.01
C GLU A 266 1.88 17.66 6.23
N LEU A 267 2.12 17.89 4.93
CA LEU A 267 1.21 18.66 4.07
C LEU A 267 0.12 17.78 3.42
N ASP A 268 0.06 16.50 3.77
CA ASP A 268 -0.99 15.60 3.30
C ASP A 268 -2.28 15.80 4.09
N THR A 269 -3.37 16.04 3.36
CA THR A 269 -4.73 16.15 3.94
C THR A 269 -5.20 14.88 4.65
N MET A 270 -4.58 13.72 4.38
CA MET A 270 -4.87 12.43 5.03
C MET A 270 -4.00 12.18 6.26
N SER A 271 -3.04 13.05 6.57
CA SER A 271 -2.05 12.79 7.61
C SER A 271 -2.66 12.56 9.00
N ASP A 272 -3.65 13.35 9.41
CA ASP A 272 -4.31 13.17 10.72
C ASP A 272 -5.07 11.85 10.80
N ARG A 273 -5.61 11.34 9.68
CA ARG A 273 -6.26 10.02 9.64
C ARG A 273 -5.23 8.92 9.92
N GLY A 274 -4.05 9.03 9.31
CA GLY A 274 -2.93 8.11 9.58
C GLY A 274 -2.46 8.17 11.03
N ARG A 275 -2.32 9.39 11.61
CA ARG A 275 -1.95 9.57 13.03
C ARG A 275 -2.99 8.93 13.97
N ARG A 276 -4.27 9.25 13.78
CA ARG A 276 -5.39 8.70 14.57
C ARG A 276 -5.52 7.19 14.41
N TYR A 277 -5.22 6.64 13.24
CA TYR A 277 -5.20 5.19 13.03
C TYR A 277 -4.12 4.52 13.91
N VAL A 278 -2.92 5.09 13.99
CA VAL A 278 -1.87 4.59 14.91
C VAL A 278 -2.28 4.74 16.37
N GLU A 279 -2.90 5.85 16.74
CA GLU A 279 -3.44 6.06 18.09
C GLU A 279 -4.49 5.01 18.45
N ALA A 280 -5.40 4.69 17.53
CA ALA A 280 -6.43 3.66 17.72
C ALA A 280 -5.81 2.28 17.97
N LEU A 281 -4.77 1.92 17.20
CA LEU A 281 -4.03 0.67 17.41
C LEU A 281 -3.33 0.62 18.77
N ARG A 282 -2.76 1.74 19.23
CA ARG A 282 -2.03 1.83 20.51
C ARG A 282 -2.95 1.91 21.73
N GLY A 283 -4.08 2.61 21.60
CA GLY A 283 -4.97 2.95 22.71
C GLY A 283 -6.15 2.00 22.91
N GLY A 284 -6.50 1.19 21.91
CA GLY A 284 -7.78 0.47 21.89
C GLY A 284 -7.81 -0.89 22.57
N GLY A 285 -6.67 -1.51 22.90
CA GLY A 285 -6.57 -2.85 23.52
C GLY A 285 -7.17 -4.02 22.71
N ALA A 286 -7.97 -3.72 21.67
CA ALA A 286 -8.65 -4.71 20.85
C ALA A 286 -7.71 -5.32 19.82
N TRP A 287 -6.86 -4.51 19.18
CA TRP A 287 -5.81 -5.05 18.32
C TRP A 287 -4.78 -5.81 19.15
N LYS A 288 -4.49 -7.05 18.73
CA LYS A 288 -3.62 -7.99 19.46
C LYS A 288 -2.16 -7.98 18.98
N GLY A 289 -1.80 -7.02 18.11
CA GLY A 289 -0.43 -6.89 17.63
C GLY A 289 0.50 -6.30 18.67
N GLU A 290 1.78 -6.30 18.35
CA GLU A 290 2.87 -5.96 19.26
C GLU A 290 3.33 -4.51 19.10
N GLU A 291 3.32 -3.98 17.88
CA GLU A 291 3.96 -2.69 17.59
C GLU A 291 3.25 -1.90 16.50
N ALA A 292 2.78 -0.70 16.83
CA ALA A 292 2.33 0.29 15.85
C ALA A 292 3.30 1.47 15.82
N LEU A 293 3.89 1.74 14.66
CA LEU A 293 4.86 2.80 14.41
C LEU A 293 4.25 3.89 13.53
N LEU A 294 4.63 5.14 13.81
CA LEU A 294 4.32 6.29 12.98
C LEU A 294 5.64 6.91 12.50
N TYR A 295 5.76 7.12 11.20
CA TYR A 295 6.83 7.90 10.60
C TYR A 295 6.25 9.11 9.87
N GLU A 296 6.67 10.31 10.23
CA GLU A 296 6.16 11.54 9.63
C GLU A 296 7.27 12.29 8.88
N THR A 297 7.01 12.60 7.61
CA THR A 297 7.90 13.40 6.78
C THR A 297 7.43 14.85 6.76
N ARG A 298 8.25 15.76 7.27
CA ARG A 298 7.97 17.20 7.29
C ARG A 298 8.09 17.86 5.92
N GLY A 299 7.29 18.88 5.66
CA GLY A 299 7.34 19.71 4.45
C GLY A 299 6.94 19.02 3.14
N GLU A 300 6.52 17.75 3.19
CA GLU A 300 6.17 16.96 2.02
C GLU A 300 4.65 16.77 1.87
N GLY A 301 4.23 16.54 0.63
CA GLY A 301 2.83 16.24 0.29
C GLY A 301 2.55 14.74 0.12
N HIS A 302 1.29 14.43 -0.21
CA HIS A 302 0.84 13.06 -0.47
C HIS A 302 1.71 12.37 -1.53
N VAL A 303 2.06 11.11 -1.24
CA VAL A 303 2.95 10.22 -2.01
C VAL A 303 4.16 10.90 -2.69
N PHE A 304 4.78 11.90 -2.03
CA PHE A 304 5.88 12.70 -2.61
C PHE A 304 7.00 11.83 -3.23
N PHE A 305 7.28 10.69 -2.60
CA PHE A 305 8.32 9.74 -3.00
C PHE A 305 8.15 9.14 -4.40
N LEU A 306 6.93 9.18 -4.98
CA LEU A 306 6.68 8.73 -6.37
C LEU A 306 7.03 9.80 -7.41
N ARG A 307 6.91 11.08 -7.06
CA ARG A 307 7.11 12.22 -7.98
C ARG A 307 8.56 12.68 -8.04
N LYS A 308 9.33 12.39 -7.00
CA LYS A 308 10.75 12.74 -6.94
C LYS A 308 11.58 11.74 -7.76
N SER A 309 12.35 12.27 -8.70
CA SER A 309 13.20 11.51 -9.62
C SER A 309 14.35 10.79 -8.89
N ASN A 310 15.26 10.17 -9.64
CA ASN A 310 16.43 9.46 -9.11
C ASN A 310 17.54 10.39 -8.58
N GLY A 311 17.27 11.70 -8.48
CA GLY A 311 18.17 12.62 -7.77
C GLY A 311 18.16 12.33 -6.28
N ARG A 312 19.23 12.73 -5.59
CA ARG A 312 19.28 12.66 -4.13
C ARG A 312 18.18 13.52 -3.54
N ASP A 313 17.28 12.89 -2.81
CA ASP A 313 16.22 13.56 -2.07
C ASP A 313 16.18 12.96 -0.68
N THR A 314 16.64 13.74 0.29
CA THR A 314 16.83 13.29 1.67
C THR A 314 15.52 12.78 2.27
N ALA A 315 14.41 13.48 2.06
CA ALA A 315 13.11 13.08 2.58
C ALA A 315 12.65 11.72 2.04
N LYS A 316 12.87 11.46 0.75
CA LYS A 316 12.56 10.18 0.11
C LYS A 316 13.49 9.07 0.61
N GLU A 317 14.79 9.34 0.69
CA GLU A 317 15.81 8.39 1.15
C GLU A 317 15.56 7.98 2.60
N GLU A 318 15.26 8.93 3.49
CA GLU A 318 14.96 8.68 4.91
C GLU A 318 13.66 7.87 5.08
N MET A 319 12.60 8.21 4.32
CA MET A 319 11.35 7.44 4.34
C MET A 319 11.57 6.00 3.85
N ILE A 320 12.30 5.81 2.75
CA ILE A 320 12.67 4.48 2.25
C ILE A 320 13.48 3.72 3.30
N ALA A 321 14.43 4.36 3.97
CA ALA A 321 15.23 3.75 5.02
C ALA A 321 14.37 3.34 6.25
N ALA A 322 13.39 4.15 6.62
CA ALA A 322 12.45 3.83 7.70
C ALA A 322 11.58 2.61 7.35
N VAL A 323 11.00 2.58 6.15
CA VAL A 323 10.20 1.45 5.66
C VAL A 323 11.06 0.18 5.51
N ALA A 324 12.27 0.31 4.97
CA ALA A 324 13.19 -0.81 4.83
C ALA A 324 13.61 -1.38 6.19
N SER A 325 13.85 -0.50 7.17
CA SER A 325 14.18 -0.91 8.54
C SER A 325 13.04 -1.69 9.19
N PHE A 326 11.78 -1.31 8.92
CA PHE A 326 10.61 -2.05 9.40
C PHE A 326 10.56 -3.49 8.85
N PHE A 327 10.83 -3.68 7.56
CA PHE A 327 10.87 -5.01 6.93
C PHE A 327 12.04 -5.87 7.40
N MET A 328 13.17 -5.26 7.75
CA MET A 328 14.36 -5.97 8.24
C MET A 328 14.33 -6.28 9.73
N ALA A 329 13.59 -5.50 10.53
CA ALA A 329 13.57 -5.66 11.97
C ALA A 329 12.93 -7.02 12.35
N SER A 330 13.63 -7.79 13.18
CA SER A 330 13.03 -8.87 13.96
C SER A 330 12.28 -8.27 15.16
N SER A 331 11.28 -9.01 15.68
CA SER A 331 10.47 -8.62 16.83
C SER A 331 11.24 -8.27 18.11
N SER A 332 12.57 -8.53 18.17
CA SER A 332 13.43 -8.22 19.31
C SER A 332 14.33 -6.97 19.15
N SER A 333 14.23 -6.19 18.05
CA SER A 333 15.27 -5.17 17.72
C SER A 333 14.77 -3.79 17.27
N ALA A 334 13.47 -3.58 17.09
CA ALA A 334 12.92 -2.35 16.50
C ALA A 334 13.09 -1.09 17.38
N GLU A 335 12.88 -1.19 18.70
CA GLU A 335 13.01 -0.06 19.63
C GLU A 335 14.43 0.54 19.66
N ALA A 336 15.46 -0.28 19.46
CA ALA A 336 16.86 0.14 19.57
C ALA A 336 17.38 0.95 18.36
N ARG A 337 16.72 0.85 17.19
CA ARG A 337 17.15 1.53 15.95
C ARG A 337 16.36 2.80 15.64
N LEU A 338 15.05 2.82 15.87
CA LEU A 338 14.23 4.02 15.62
C LEU A 338 14.39 5.08 16.74
N GLY A 339 14.63 4.65 17.98
CA GLY A 339 14.85 5.57 19.11
C GLY A 339 16.13 6.42 19.00
N ARG A 340 17.15 5.96 18.26
CA ARG A 340 18.39 6.74 18.04
C ARG A 340 18.20 7.87 17.02
N THR A 341 17.29 7.70 16.07
CA THR A 341 16.97 8.73 15.05
C THR A 341 16.09 9.82 15.64
N TYR A 342 15.13 9.46 16.51
CA TYR A 342 14.23 10.42 17.17
C TYR A 342 14.96 11.31 18.21
N ALA A 343 15.93 10.74 18.95
CA ALA A 343 16.71 11.51 19.93
C ALA A 343 17.69 12.53 19.31
N ARG A 344 17.95 12.45 17.99
CA ARG A 344 18.79 13.42 17.28
C ARG A 344 18.01 14.65 16.81
N SER A 345 16.71 14.52 16.50
CA SER A 345 15.91 15.67 16.04
C SER A 345 15.53 16.62 17.19
N LEU A 346 15.42 16.11 18.43
CA LEU A 346 15.08 16.93 19.61
C LEU A 346 16.28 17.67 20.24
N ARG A 347 17.52 17.45 19.77
CA ARG A 347 18.71 18.13 20.30
C ARG A 347 19.12 19.39 19.53
N CYS A 348 18.49 19.69 18.39
CA CYS A 348 18.77 20.93 17.64
C CYS A 348 17.91 22.12 18.05
N ASP A 349 16.78 21.93 18.75
CA ASP A 349 15.87 23.02 19.12
C ASP A 349 16.10 23.58 20.55
N ALA A 350 17.24 23.28 21.18
CA ALA A 350 17.58 23.78 22.52
C ALA A 350 18.72 24.81 22.54
N LYS A 351 19.14 25.34 21.38
CA LYS A 351 20.06 26.48 21.31
C LYS A 351 19.72 27.39 20.15
N LEU A 352 18.81 28.33 20.39
CA LEU A 352 18.96 29.77 20.10
C LEU A 352 17.83 30.54 20.76
#